data_AF-A0A345RFP1-F1
#
_entry.id   AF-A0A345RFP1-F1
#
_cell.length_a   1.000
_cell.length_b   1.000
_cell.length_c   1.000
_cell.angle_alpha   90.00
_cell.angle_beta   90.00
_cell.angle_gamma   90.00
#
_symmetry.space_group_name_H-M   'P 1'
#
loop_
_entity.id
_entity.type
_entity.pdbx_description
1 polymer ?
#
loop_
_entity_poly.entity_id
_entity_poly.type
_entity_poly.pdbx_seq_one_letter_code
_entity_poly.pdbx_strand_id
1 'polypeptide(L)'
;MLLTQRATVAVAAQLLIAYSSIAGAEPSSIQAGLIEELHYWIDTTTVLPAADTSATIVFVDAQDLAEPSEMASMIGSTPRGLYDPDTGTISLVRPWSAENPQDVAVLLHELVHHRQGGKHFYCEAAKEHAAYHVQKNWLAEREITLDVNWIAIVLASSCAVRDTHP
;
A
#
# COMPACT_ATOMS: atom_id res chain seq x y z
N MET A 1 -43.20 -60.42 29.59
CA MET A 1 -43.13 -60.00 28.17
C MET A 1 -41.86 -59.18 28.00
N LEU A 2 -40.82 -59.74 27.38
CA LEU A 2 -39.59 -59.03 27.04
C LEU A 2 -39.77 -58.32 25.70
N LEU A 3 -39.61 -57.00 25.64
CA LEU A 3 -39.45 -56.27 24.37
C LEU A 3 -37.95 -56.02 24.14
N THR A 4 -37.42 -56.65 23.10
CA THR A 4 -36.07 -56.46 22.59
C THR A 4 -36.01 -55.19 21.75
N GLN A 5 -35.23 -54.20 22.19
CA GLN A 5 -34.98 -52.97 21.43
C GLN A 5 -33.81 -53.21 20.48
N ARG A 6 -34.08 -53.17 19.17
CA ARG A 6 -33.04 -53.27 18.13
C ARG A 6 -32.36 -51.91 17.96
N ALA A 7 -31.07 -51.84 18.28
CA ALA A 7 -30.22 -50.71 17.94
C ALA A 7 -29.92 -50.70 16.44
N THR A 8 -30.24 -49.59 15.76
CA THR A 8 -29.79 -49.31 14.39
C THR A 8 -28.56 -48.42 14.48
N VAL A 9 -27.42 -48.91 14.01
CA VAL A 9 -26.18 -48.14 13.89
C VAL A 9 -26.23 -47.39 12.57
N ALA A 10 -26.34 -46.06 12.62
CA ALA A 10 -26.16 -45.21 11.45
C ALA A 10 -24.66 -45.01 11.22
N VAL A 11 -24.12 -45.55 10.11
CA VAL A 11 -22.75 -45.30 9.67
C VAL A 11 -22.75 -43.96 8.93
N ALA A 12 -22.21 -42.92 9.57
CA ALA A 12 -21.98 -41.63 8.92
C ALA A 12 -20.73 -41.72 8.04
N ALA A 13 -20.91 -41.80 6.73
CA ALA A 13 -19.82 -41.67 5.76
C ALA A 13 -19.37 -40.20 5.74
N GLN A 14 -18.22 -39.92 6.35
CA GLN A 14 -17.59 -38.60 6.30
C GLN A 14 -16.96 -38.39 4.92
N LEU A 15 -17.56 -37.50 4.12
CA LEU A 15 -16.97 -37.00 2.90
C LEU A 15 -15.76 -36.13 3.28
N LEU A 16 -14.55 -36.64 3.04
CA LEU A 16 -13.33 -35.85 3.12
C LEU A 16 -13.24 -34.99 1.86
N ILE A 17 -13.70 -33.74 1.95
CA ILE A 17 -13.42 -32.73 0.92
C ILE A 17 -11.95 -32.37 1.07
N ALA A 18 -11.12 -32.86 0.16
CA ALA A 18 -9.74 -32.43 0.03
C ALA A 18 -9.74 -30.98 -0.49
N TYR A 19 -9.45 -30.02 0.38
CA TYR A 19 -9.11 -28.66 -0.02
C TYR A 19 -7.72 -28.71 -0.65
N SER A 20 -7.65 -28.75 -1.97
CA SER A 20 -6.43 -28.43 -2.68
C SER A 20 -6.11 -26.96 -2.42
N SER A 21 -5.04 -26.69 -1.66
CA SER A 21 -4.44 -25.36 -1.58
C SER A 21 -3.97 -24.99 -2.98
N ILE A 22 -4.79 -24.23 -3.70
CA ILE A 22 -4.33 -23.52 -4.87
C ILE A 22 -3.47 -22.39 -4.31
N ALA A 23 -2.16 -22.58 -4.32
CA ALA A 23 -1.24 -21.45 -4.26
C ALA A 23 -1.55 -20.62 -5.51
N GLY A 24 -2.44 -19.63 -5.36
CA GLY A 24 -2.80 -18.73 -6.43
C GLY A 24 -1.52 -18.07 -6.93
N ALA A 25 -1.32 -18.06 -8.24
CA ALA A 25 -0.29 -17.22 -8.82
C ALA A 25 -0.58 -15.78 -8.39
N GLU A 26 0.36 -15.16 -7.68
CA GLU A 26 0.26 -13.77 -7.26
C GLU A 26 -0.01 -12.91 -8.50
N PRO A 27 -1.09 -12.09 -8.52
CA PRO A 27 -1.37 -11.24 -9.66
C PRO A 27 -0.23 -10.22 -9.80
N SER A 28 0.65 -10.45 -10.77
CA SER A 28 1.86 -9.67 -11.01
C SER A 28 1.62 -8.40 -11.83
N SER A 29 0.35 -8.03 -12.04
CA SER A 29 -0.05 -6.92 -12.90
C SER A 29 -1.03 -6.01 -12.19
N ILE A 30 -0.75 -4.71 -12.29
CA ILE A 30 -1.75 -3.67 -12.00
C ILE A 30 -2.97 -3.90 -12.92
N GLN A 31 -4.17 -3.89 -12.35
CA GLN A 31 -5.41 -4.02 -13.12
C GLN A 31 -5.52 -2.89 -14.17
N ALA A 32 -6.06 -3.21 -15.35
CA ALA A 32 -6.27 -2.21 -16.39
C ALA A 32 -7.18 -1.07 -15.90
N GLY A 33 -6.76 0.18 -16.06
CA GLY A 33 -7.54 1.35 -15.66
C GLY A 33 -7.30 1.85 -14.23
N LEU A 34 -6.60 1.08 -13.37
CA LEU A 34 -6.37 1.51 -11.99
C LEU A 34 -5.49 2.76 -11.92
N ILE A 35 -4.43 2.83 -12.73
CA ILE A 35 -3.53 3.99 -12.75
C ILE A 35 -4.26 5.25 -13.18
N GLU A 36 -5.13 5.13 -14.18
CA GLU A 36 -5.97 6.20 -14.68
C GLU A 36 -6.99 6.67 -13.61
N GLU A 37 -7.60 5.75 -12.86
CA GLU A 37 -8.47 6.08 -11.73
C GLU A 37 -7.72 6.83 -10.63
N LEU A 38 -6.52 6.36 -10.26
CA LEU A 38 -5.71 7.02 -9.24
C LEU A 38 -5.24 8.41 -9.70
N HIS A 39 -4.88 8.57 -10.97
CA HIS A 39 -4.57 9.88 -11.53
C HIS A 39 -5.78 10.82 -11.51
N TYR A 40 -6.95 10.34 -11.93
CA TYR A 40 -8.19 11.10 -11.86
C TYR A 40 -8.51 11.54 -10.41
N TRP A 41 -8.30 10.65 -9.44
CA TRP A 41 -8.42 10.99 -8.03
C TRP A 41 -7.45 12.11 -7.61
N ILE A 42 -6.17 12.03 -7.98
CA ILE A 42 -5.19 13.09 -7.67
C ILE A 42 -5.60 14.42 -8.32
N ASP A 43 -6.05 14.39 -9.57
CA ASP A 43 -6.49 15.56 -10.33
C ASP A 43 -7.71 16.27 -9.71
N THR A 44 -8.61 15.51 -9.09
CA THR A 44 -9.85 16.04 -8.51
C THR A 44 -9.72 16.45 -7.05
N THR A 45 -8.73 15.94 -6.33
CA THR A 45 -8.57 16.16 -4.87
C THR A 45 -7.35 16.97 -4.49
N THR A 46 -6.46 17.26 -5.43
CA THR A 46 -5.23 18.02 -5.20
C THR A 46 -5.05 19.13 -6.22
N VAL A 47 -4.06 19.99 -5.98
CA VAL A 47 -3.59 21.00 -6.94
C VAL A 47 -2.28 20.58 -7.62
N LEU A 48 -1.92 19.31 -7.54
CA LEU A 48 -0.68 18.82 -8.16
C LEU A 48 -0.88 18.73 -9.68
N PRO A 49 0.06 19.26 -10.48
CA PRO A 49 -0.01 19.10 -11.92
C PRO A 49 0.15 17.62 -12.31
N ALA A 50 -0.34 17.27 -13.49
CA ALA A 50 0.06 16.02 -14.12
C ALA A 50 1.59 16.03 -14.35
N ALA A 51 2.23 14.86 -14.21
CA ALA A 51 3.64 14.72 -14.54
C ALA A 51 3.83 14.69 -16.07
N ASP A 52 4.97 15.21 -16.53
CA ASP A 52 5.30 15.26 -17.97
C ASP A 52 5.56 13.86 -18.56
N THR A 53 5.96 12.92 -17.71
CA THR A 53 6.22 11.52 -18.07
C THR A 53 5.36 10.59 -17.22
N SER A 54 5.19 9.36 -17.69
CA SER A 54 4.55 8.31 -16.88
C SER A 54 5.57 7.65 -15.97
N ALA A 55 5.17 7.32 -14.74
CA ALA A 55 5.98 6.52 -13.83
C ALA A 55 6.14 5.08 -14.33
N THR A 56 7.33 4.50 -14.13
CA THR A 56 7.55 3.07 -14.35
C THR A 56 7.22 2.31 -13.07
N ILE A 57 6.37 1.29 -13.13
CA ILE A 57 5.98 0.51 -11.94
C ILE A 57 6.67 -0.86 -11.98
N VAL A 58 7.36 -1.21 -10.91
CA VAL A 58 8.02 -2.50 -10.73
C VAL A 58 7.62 -3.13 -9.40
N PHE A 59 7.59 -4.47 -9.36
CA PHE A 59 7.36 -5.22 -8.14
C PHE A 59 8.68 -5.79 -7.62
N VAL A 60 8.98 -5.59 -6.35
CA VAL A 60 10.22 -6.00 -5.69
C VAL A 60 9.94 -6.84 -4.46
N ASP A 61 10.91 -7.64 -4.02
CA ASP A 61 10.81 -8.31 -2.74
C ASP A 61 11.24 -7.35 -1.62
N ALA A 62 10.74 -7.55 -0.39
CA ALA A 62 10.96 -6.60 0.70
C ALA A 62 12.45 -6.35 1.03
N GLN A 63 13.30 -7.35 0.78
CA GLN A 63 14.75 -7.30 0.95
C GLN A 63 15.48 -6.47 -0.12
N ASP A 64 14.85 -6.24 -1.28
CA ASP A 64 15.43 -5.53 -2.41
C ASP A 64 15.02 -4.05 -2.44
N LEU A 65 14.06 -3.66 -1.58
CA LEU A 65 13.77 -2.25 -1.38
C LEU A 65 14.96 -1.62 -0.65
N ALA A 66 15.44 -0.49 -1.18
CA ALA A 66 16.51 0.27 -0.53
C ALA A 66 16.18 0.51 0.95
N GLU A 67 17.22 0.54 1.80
CA GLU A 67 17.06 0.72 3.24
C GLU A 67 16.07 1.87 3.54
N PRO A 68 15.13 1.65 4.48
CA PRO A 68 14.14 2.67 4.81
C PRO A 68 14.84 3.98 5.11
N SER A 69 14.39 5.07 4.47
CA SER A 69 14.87 6.41 4.83
C SER A 69 14.75 6.61 6.35
N GLU A 70 15.56 7.49 6.95
CA GLU A 70 15.43 7.81 8.38
C GLU A 70 13.98 8.18 8.76
N MET A 71 13.28 8.79 7.81
CA MET A 71 11.87 9.13 7.91
C MET A 71 10.96 7.90 7.97
N ALA A 72 11.12 6.93 7.08
CA ALA A 72 10.37 5.67 7.15
C ALA A 72 10.63 4.90 8.45
N SER A 73 11.89 4.88 8.91
CA SER A 73 12.26 4.26 10.19
C SER A 73 11.56 4.93 11.38
N MET A 74 11.47 6.27 11.38
CA MET A 74 10.76 7.02 12.42
C MET A 74 9.24 6.78 12.42
N ILE A 75 8.65 6.63 11.24
CA ILE A 75 7.22 6.33 11.09
C ILE A 75 6.88 4.93 11.65
N GLY A 76 7.89 4.07 11.83
CA GLY A 76 7.74 2.74 12.43
C GLY A 76 7.03 1.76 11.51
N SER A 77 6.96 2.07 10.21
CA SER A 77 6.38 1.22 9.18
C SER A 77 7.47 0.82 8.20
N THR A 78 7.55 -0.49 7.90
CA THR A 78 8.32 -0.95 6.75
C THR A 78 7.71 -0.35 5.47
N PRO A 79 8.46 0.39 4.65
CA PRO A 79 7.92 0.91 3.39
C PRO A 79 7.39 -0.22 2.53
N ARG A 80 6.16 -0.06 2.04
CA ARG A 80 5.50 -0.98 1.10
C ARG A 80 5.60 -0.51 -0.35
N GLY A 81 6.12 0.70 -0.55
CA GLY A 81 6.36 1.35 -1.82
C GLY A 81 7.54 2.31 -1.70
N LEU A 82 8.15 2.65 -2.83
CA LEU A 82 9.18 3.68 -2.93
C LEU A 82 9.19 4.30 -4.33
N TYR A 83 9.06 5.61 -4.39
CA TYR A 83 9.32 6.40 -5.59
C TYR A 83 10.80 6.84 -5.67
N ASP A 84 11.43 6.57 -6.81
CA ASP A 84 12.75 7.07 -7.18
C ASP A 84 12.60 8.28 -8.12
N PRO A 85 12.98 9.51 -7.68
CA PRO A 85 12.87 10.71 -8.49
C PRO A 85 13.86 10.77 -9.66
N ASP A 86 14.98 10.06 -9.60
CA ASP A 86 16.01 10.11 -10.66
C ASP A 86 15.57 9.31 -11.88
N THR A 87 14.87 8.20 -11.66
CA THR A 87 14.41 7.31 -12.74
C THR A 87 12.91 7.41 -13.02
N GLY A 88 12.13 8.03 -12.14
CA GLY A 88 10.67 8.02 -12.22
C GLY A 88 10.07 6.63 -11.94
N THR A 89 10.77 5.80 -11.19
CA THR A 89 10.35 4.41 -10.91
C THR A 89 9.60 4.32 -9.58
N ILE A 90 8.49 3.61 -9.56
CA ILE A 90 7.73 3.21 -8.38
C ILE A 90 7.97 1.72 -8.14
N SER A 91 8.64 1.40 -7.04
CA SER A 91 8.82 0.03 -6.56
C SER A 91 7.72 -0.33 -5.57
N LEU A 92 6.97 -1.41 -5.81
CA LEU A 92 5.93 -1.93 -4.92
C LEU A 92 6.38 -3.25 -4.30
N VAL A 93 6.29 -3.38 -2.98
CA VAL A 93 6.79 -4.55 -2.25
C VAL A 93 5.80 -5.70 -2.30
N ARG A 94 6.27 -6.89 -2.70
CA ARG A 94 5.48 -8.12 -2.71
C ARG A 94 5.26 -8.69 -1.29
N PRO A 95 4.14 -9.41 -1.07
CA PRO A 95 3.00 -9.54 -1.98
C PRO A 95 2.22 -8.22 -2.03
N TRP A 96 1.80 -7.82 -3.23
CA TRP A 96 1.00 -6.61 -3.48
C TRP A 96 -0.25 -7.01 -4.27
N SER A 97 -1.41 -6.49 -3.90
CA SER A 97 -2.67 -6.80 -4.59
C SER A 97 -3.48 -5.55 -4.92
N ALA A 98 -3.94 -5.47 -6.17
CA ALA A 98 -4.89 -4.45 -6.61
C ALA A 98 -6.29 -4.61 -5.97
N GLU A 99 -6.58 -5.76 -5.37
CA GLU A 99 -7.82 -6.01 -4.63
C GLU A 99 -7.71 -5.57 -3.15
N ASN A 100 -6.50 -5.27 -2.67
CA ASN A 100 -6.27 -4.77 -1.32
C ASN A 100 -6.18 -3.24 -1.34
N PRO A 101 -7.17 -2.52 -0.77
CA PRO A 101 -7.15 -1.06 -0.79
C PRO A 101 -5.92 -0.44 -0.12
N GLN A 102 -5.31 -1.08 0.88
CA GLN A 102 -4.09 -0.57 1.51
C GLN A 102 -2.90 -0.59 0.54
N ASP A 103 -2.81 -1.62 -0.31
CA ASP A 103 -1.77 -1.74 -1.33
C ASP A 103 -1.96 -0.73 -2.46
N VAL A 104 -3.21 -0.51 -2.87
CA VAL A 104 -3.58 0.53 -3.83
C VAL A 104 -3.28 1.93 -3.26
N ALA A 105 -3.54 2.15 -1.97
CA ALA A 105 -3.24 3.41 -1.30
C ALA A 105 -1.74 3.71 -1.22
N VAL A 106 -0.90 2.67 -1.10
CA VAL A 106 0.57 2.81 -1.22
C VAL A 106 0.95 3.24 -2.65
N LEU A 107 0.38 2.62 -3.69
CA LEU A 107 0.63 3.07 -5.07
C LEU A 107 0.19 4.52 -5.29
N LEU A 108 -0.97 4.91 -4.74
CA LEU A 108 -1.43 6.30 -4.79
C LEU A 108 -0.42 7.26 -4.14
N HIS A 109 0.14 6.89 -2.98
CA HIS A 109 1.17 7.66 -2.30
C HIS A 109 2.39 7.91 -3.21
N GLU A 110 2.91 6.86 -3.84
CA GLU A 110 4.08 7.00 -4.72
C GLU A 110 3.77 7.78 -6.00
N LEU A 111 2.56 7.68 -6.56
CA LEU A 111 2.11 8.51 -7.67
C LEU A 111 2.00 9.99 -7.30
N VAL A 112 1.69 10.30 -6.04
CA VAL A 112 1.74 11.66 -5.53
C VAL A 112 3.18 12.17 -5.53
N HIS A 113 4.14 11.40 -4.99
CA HIS A 113 5.57 11.77 -5.04
C HIS A 113 6.05 12.04 -6.46
N HIS A 114 5.64 11.20 -7.41
CA HIS A 114 5.96 11.40 -8.82
C HIS A 114 5.47 12.76 -9.36
N ARG A 115 4.24 13.17 -9.04
CA ARG A 115 3.69 14.48 -9.46
C ARG A 115 4.27 15.66 -8.67
N GLN A 116 4.77 15.43 -7.47
CA GLN A 116 5.39 16.47 -6.65
C GLN A 116 6.74 16.96 -7.21
N GLY A 117 7.42 16.19 -8.06
CA GLY A 117 8.67 16.60 -8.71
C GLY A 117 8.57 17.90 -9.51
N GLY A 118 7.37 18.24 -10.01
CA GLY A 118 7.11 19.49 -10.74
C GLY A 118 6.74 20.70 -9.87
N LYS A 119 6.72 20.56 -8.53
CA LYS A 119 6.27 21.61 -7.60
C LYS A 119 7.36 21.95 -6.58
N HIS A 120 7.49 23.24 -6.26
CA HIS A 120 8.36 23.67 -5.17
C HIS A 120 7.75 23.34 -3.81
N PHE A 121 8.52 22.62 -2.99
CA PHE A 121 8.26 22.39 -1.58
C PHE A 121 9.26 23.18 -0.73
N TYR A 122 8.84 23.59 0.47
CA TYR A 122 9.73 24.29 1.39
C TYR A 122 10.86 23.35 1.90
N CYS A 123 10.58 22.06 2.02
CA CYS A 123 11.57 21.02 2.27
C CYS A 123 11.06 19.64 1.80
N GLU A 124 11.95 18.66 1.65
CA GLU A 124 11.56 17.29 1.27
C GLU A 124 10.59 16.64 2.28
N ALA A 125 10.76 16.91 3.57
CA ALA A 125 9.87 16.38 4.60
C ALA A 125 8.41 16.84 4.42
N ALA A 126 8.17 18.04 3.86
CA ALA A 126 6.81 18.54 3.62
C ALA A 126 6.08 17.77 2.50
N LYS A 127 6.81 17.12 1.59
CA LYS A 127 6.25 16.28 0.51
C LYS A 127 5.52 15.08 1.08
N GLU A 128 6.13 14.41 2.05
CA GLU A 128 5.59 13.23 2.73
C GLU A 128 4.26 13.51 3.42
N HIS A 129 4.16 14.61 4.16
CA HIS A 129 2.91 14.96 4.83
C HIS A 129 1.76 15.10 3.84
N ALA A 130 1.99 15.79 2.72
CA ALA A 130 0.99 15.95 1.67
C ALA A 130 0.60 14.60 1.05
N ALA A 131 1.56 13.73 0.77
CA ALA A 131 1.33 12.39 0.22
C ALA A 131 0.49 11.52 1.18
N TYR A 132 0.84 11.49 2.47
CA TYR A 132 0.07 10.76 3.48
C TYR A 132 -1.36 11.29 3.67
N HIS A 133 -1.59 12.60 3.55
CA HIS A 133 -2.96 13.13 3.59
C HIS A 133 -3.80 12.68 2.40
N VAL A 134 -3.23 12.68 1.18
CA VAL A 134 -3.93 12.15 -0.01
C VAL A 134 -4.25 10.67 0.17
N GLN A 135 -3.28 9.88 0.63
CA GLN A 135 -3.46 8.45 0.93
C GLN A 135 -4.58 8.20 1.95
N LYS A 136 -4.56 8.92 3.07
CA LYS A 136 -5.60 8.83 4.11
C LYS A 136 -6.98 9.19 3.55
N ASN A 137 -7.09 10.28 2.80
CA ASN A 137 -8.38 10.73 2.27
C ASN A 137 -8.98 9.73 1.29
N TRP A 138 -8.16 9.13 0.43
CA TRP A 138 -8.61 8.09 -0.51
C TRP A 138 -9.14 6.84 0.20
N LEU A 139 -8.46 6.40 1.28
CA LEU A 139 -8.90 5.30 2.12
C LEU A 139 -10.19 5.64 2.89
N ALA A 140 -10.29 6.89 3.38
CA ALA A 140 -11.46 7.34 4.14
C ALA A 140 -12.75 7.32 3.33
N GLU A 141 -12.72 7.63 2.03
CA GLU A 141 -13.89 7.48 1.14
C GLU A 141 -14.37 6.04 1.00
N ARG A 142 -13.52 5.08 1.32
CA ARG A 142 -13.81 3.64 1.34
C ARG A 142 -14.07 3.12 2.75
N GLU A 143 -14.23 4.01 3.73
CA GLU A 143 -14.43 3.69 5.15
C GLU A 143 -13.27 2.89 5.77
N ILE A 144 -12.06 3.04 5.21
CA ILE A 144 -10.84 2.37 5.70
C ILE A 144 -9.93 3.39 6.37
N THR A 145 -9.36 3.01 7.52
CA THR A 145 -8.36 3.84 8.21
C THR A 145 -6.96 3.51 7.70
N LEU A 146 -6.17 4.56 7.48
CA LEU A 146 -4.72 4.39 7.29
C LEU A 146 -4.07 4.06 8.65
N ASP A 147 -3.48 2.87 8.75
CA ASP A 147 -2.80 2.39 9.95
C ASP A 147 -1.32 2.80 9.92
N VAL A 148 -1.05 3.98 10.46
CA VAL A 148 0.29 4.58 10.54
C VAL A 148 0.42 5.37 11.82
N ASN A 149 1.66 5.56 12.28
CA ASN A 149 1.92 6.48 13.38
C ASN A 149 1.86 7.94 12.91
N TRP A 150 0.67 8.55 13.01
CA TRP A 150 0.44 9.94 12.60
C TRP A 150 1.33 10.96 13.31
N ILE A 151 1.65 10.72 14.58
CA ILE A 151 2.56 11.61 15.34
C ILE A 151 3.95 11.54 14.71
N ALA A 152 4.43 10.33 14.41
CA ALA A 152 5.71 10.15 13.74
C ALA A 152 5.72 10.75 12.33
N ILE A 153 4.64 10.63 11.54
CA ILE A 153 4.53 11.30 10.24
C ILE A 153 4.65 12.81 10.40
N VAL A 154 3.93 13.42 11.33
CA VAL A 154 3.98 14.88 11.56
C VAL A 154 5.38 15.34 11.98
N LEU A 155 6.02 14.61 12.89
CA LEU A 155 7.39 14.91 13.33
C LEU A 155 8.40 14.73 12.20
N ALA A 156 8.29 13.61 11.47
CA ALA A 156 9.17 13.30 10.37
C ALA A 156 8.99 14.28 9.20
N SER A 157 7.77 14.76 8.98
CA SER A 157 7.46 15.74 7.93
C SER A 157 7.79 17.19 8.29
N SER A 158 8.32 17.44 9.49
CA SER A 158 8.71 18.79 9.91
C SER A 158 9.96 19.24 9.16
N CYS A 159 9.96 20.50 8.70
CA CYS A 159 11.12 21.13 8.05
C CYS A 159 12.12 21.73 9.05
N ALA A 160 12.02 21.37 10.33
CA ALA A 160 12.97 21.82 11.33
C ALA A 160 14.32 21.15 11.10
N VAL A 161 15.41 21.89 11.33
CA VAL A 161 16.77 21.32 11.31
C VAL A 161 16.82 20.18 12.32
N ARG A 162 17.12 18.97 11.84
CA ARG A 162 17.29 17.80 12.69
C ARG A 162 18.69 17.84 13.30
N ASP A 163 18.77 17.59 14.60
CA ASP A 163 20.04 17.46 15.31
C ASP A 163 20.68 16.12 14.95
N THR A 164 21.48 16.09 13.88
CA THR A 164 22.30 14.92 13.52
C THR A 164 23.55 14.93 14.37
N HIS A 165 23.50 14.28 15.53
CA HIS A 165 24.72 14.06 16.32
C HIS A 165 25.54 12.90 15.71
N PRO A 166 26.88 13.03 15.61
CA PRO A 166 27.78 12.01 15.06
C PRO A 166 27.83 10.71 15.89
#